data_AF-A0AAQ2Q2C4-F1
#
_entry.id   AF-A0AAQ2Q2C4-F1
#
_cell.length_a   1.000
_cell.length_b   1.000
_cell.length_c   1.000
_cell.angle_alpha   90.00
_cell.angle_beta   90.00
_cell.angle_gamma   90.00
#
_symmetry.space_group_name_H-M   'P 1'
#
loop_
_entity.id
_entity.type
_entity.pdbx_description
1 polymer ?
#
loop_
_entity_poly.entity_id
_entity_poly.type
_entity_poly.pdbx_seq_one_letter_code
_entity_poly.pdbx_strand_id
1 'polypeptide(L)'
;MTDEQASKIDYKNLIASIIGIALSIFGIAFLFVFMIIPMILSSKIAHLAKNPKNIRDDGCLMYASKSDKHGSLMFYLNQKGPYTLRQISIYPEKSSRKLGKLIDESGLSYHEFASIHSKECIKVRYVSGKFLWVSSADIYDFY
;
A
#
# COMPACT_ATOMS: atom_id res chain seq x y z
N MET A 1 -57.21 3.56 -11.58
CA MET A 1 -55.91 2.94 -11.91
C MET A 1 -56.21 1.50 -12.27
N THR A 2 -55.84 1.05 -13.46
CA THR A 2 -56.09 -0.32 -13.92
C THR A 2 -55.08 -1.29 -13.27
N ASP A 3 -55.53 -2.50 -12.93
CA ASP A 3 -54.73 -3.53 -12.23
C ASP A 3 -53.40 -3.86 -12.92
N GLU A 4 -53.32 -3.63 -14.22
CA GLU A 4 -52.11 -3.81 -15.02
C GLU A 4 -50.98 -2.81 -14.69
N GLN A 5 -51.33 -1.58 -14.30
CA GLN A 5 -50.36 -0.58 -13.85
C GLN A 5 -49.85 -0.88 -12.43
N ALA A 6 -50.69 -1.43 -11.55
CA ALA A 6 -50.30 -1.84 -10.20
C ALA A 6 -49.30 -3.01 -10.24
N SER A 7 -49.55 -4.03 -11.07
CA SER A 7 -48.65 -5.18 -11.28
C SER A 7 -47.27 -4.78 -11.84
N LYS A 8 -47.23 -3.82 -12.78
CA LYS A 8 -45.96 -3.29 -13.33
C LYS A 8 -45.14 -2.50 -12.30
N ILE A 9 -45.80 -1.82 -11.35
CA ILE A 9 -45.13 -1.09 -10.26
C ILE A 9 -44.53 -2.08 -9.25
N ASP A 10 -45.28 -3.13 -8.89
CA ASP A 10 -44.79 -4.17 -7.98
C ASP A 10 -43.60 -4.95 -8.55
N TYR A 11 -43.63 -5.29 -9.84
CA TYR A 11 -42.52 -5.99 -10.48
C TYR A 11 -41.23 -5.13 -10.53
N LYS A 12 -41.37 -3.83 -10.82
CA LYS A 12 -40.23 -2.89 -10.80
C LYS A 12 -39.62 -2.75 -9.41
N ASN A 13 -40.45 -2.71 -8.36
CA ASN A 13 -39.99 -2.65 -6.97
C ASN A 13 -39.26 -3.93 -6.55
N LEU A 14 -39.76 -5.10 -6.98
CA LEU A 14 -39.13 -6.40 -6.70
C LEU A 14 -37.72 -6.48 -7.31
N ILE A 15 -37.56 -6.10 -8.58
CA ILE A 15 -36.26 -6.11 -9.27
C ILE A 15 -35.30 -5.11 -8.62
N ALA A 16 -35.76 -3.89 -8.32
CA ALA A 16 -34.93 -2.89 -7.66
C ALA A 16 -34.42 -3.38 -6.30
N SER A 17 -35.26 -4.09 -5.54
CA SER A 17 -34.88 -4.68 -4.25
C SER A 17 -33.82 -5.78 -4.40
N ILE A 18 -33.94 -6.65 -5.40
CA ILE A 18 -32.94 -7.71 -5.66
C ILE A 18 -31.60 -7.11 -6.07
N ILE A 19 -31.60 -6.15 -6.99
CA ILE A 19 -30.37 -5.46 -7.42
C ILE A 19 -29.73 -4.70 -6.26
N GLY A 20 -30.55 -4.05 -5.41
CA GLY A 20 -30.08 -3.36 -4.21
C GLY A 20 -29.39 -4.29 -3.23
N ILE A 21 -29.95 -5.47 -2.95
CA ILE A 21 -29.35 -6.47 -2.08
C ILE A 21 -28.04 -7.00 -2.67
N ALA A 22 -28.03 -7.32 -3.98
CA ALA A 22 -26.82 -7.79 -4.65
C ALA A 22 -25.68 -6.75 -4.57
N LEU A 23 -25.97 -5.48 -4.89
CA LEU A 23 -25.00 -4.37 -4.78
C LEU A 23 -24.51 -4.18 -3.34
N SER A 24 -25.37 -4.38 -2.35
CA SER A 24 -25.00 -4.28 -0.93
C SER A 24 -23.99 -5.36 -0.54
N ILE A 25 -24.22 -6.61 -0.96
CA ILE A 25 -23.31 -7.73 -0.68
C ILE A 25 -21.94 -7.49 -1.35
N PHE A 26 -21.94 -7.10 -2.62
CA PHE A 26 -20.69 -6.77 -3.32
C PHE A 26 -19.98 -5.55 -2.72
N GLY A 27 -20.72 -4.53 -2.30
CA GLY A 27 -20.17 -3.34 -1.64
C GLY A 27 -19.53 -3.66 -0.29
N ILE A 28 -20.14 -4.53 0.51
CA ILE A 28 -19.56 -5.00 1.78
C ILE A 28 -18.29 -5.80 1.51
N ALA A 29 -18.32 -6.76 0.57
CA ALA A 29 -17.14 -7.54 0.20
C ALA A 29 -15.99 -6.63 -0.28
N PHE A 30 -16.29 -5.62 -1.10
CA PHE A 30 -15.33 -4.62 -1.55
C PHE A 30 -14.75 -3.82 -0.38
N LEU A 31 -15.59 -3.31 0.53
CA LEU A 31 -15.12 -2.59 1.73
C LEU A 31 -14.17 -3.43 2.59
N PHE A 32 -14.46 -4.72 2.78
CA PHE A 32 -13.57 -5.62 3.52
C PHE A 32 -12.21 -5.77 2.84
N VAL A 33 -12.19 -5.96 1.52
CA VAL A 33 -10.96 -6.15 0.75
C VAL A 33 -10.11 -4.87 0.71
N PHE A 34 -10.72 -3.72 0.50
CA PHE A 34 -9.99 -2.47 0.25
C PHE A 34 -9.70 -1.65 1.51
N MET A 35 -10.44 -1.82 2.61
CA MET A 35 -10.23 -1.03 3.84
C MET A 35 -9.79 -1.87 5.04
N ILE A 36 -10.46 -3.00 5.31
CA ILE A 36 -10.23 -3.76 6.54
C ILE A 36 -8.96 -4.62 6.44
N ILE A 37 -8.73 -5.29 5.32
CA ILE A 37 -7.53 -6.13 5.11
C ILE A 37 -6.23 -5.31 5.24
N PRO A 38 -6.07 -4.14 4.59
CA PRO A 38 -4.85 -3.32 4.72
C PRO A 38 -4.59 -2.84 6.16
N MET A 39 -5.64 -2.45 6.91
CA MET A 39 -5.50 -2.02 8.30
C MET A 39 -5.01 -3.15 9.23
N ILE A 40 -5.59 -4.35 9.11
CA ILE A 40 -5.18 -5.51 9.91
C ILE A 40 -3.75 -5.93 9.56
N LEU A 41 -3.38 -5.88 8.28
CA LEU A 41 -2.02 -6.16 7.82
C LEU A 41 -1.03 -5.21 8.49
N SER A 42 -1.29 -3.90 8.41
CA SER A 42 -0.43 -2.86 8.97
C SER A 42 -0.23 -3.03 10.48
N SER A 43 -1.30 -3.32 11.24
CA SER A 43 -1.21 -3.58 12.68
C SER A 43 -0.36 -4.81 13.01
N LYS A 44 -0.58 -5.93 12.30
CA LYS A 44 0.20 -7.16 12.53
C LYS A 44 1.67 -7.00 12.13
N ILE A 45 1.96 -6.27 11.06
CA ILE A 45 3.35 -5.97 10.65
C ILE A 45 4.04 -5.07 11.69
N ALA A 46 3.34 -4.06 12.24
CA ALA A 46 3.86 -3.24 13.32
C ALA A 46 4.15 -4.07 14.59
N HIS A 47 3.32 -5.07 14.90
CA HIS A 47 3.58 -6.04 15.97
C HIS A 47 4.77 -6.95 15.66
N LEU A 48 4.92 -7.43 14.42
CA LEU A 48 6.08 -8.23 14.01
C LEU A 48 7.39 -7.43 14.18
N ALA A 49 7.38 -6.13 13.86
CA ALA A 49 8.53 -5.24 14.01
C ALA A 49 8.97 -5.01 15.47
N LYS A 50 8.11 -5.27 16.46
CA LYS A 50 8.51 -5.19 17.89
C LYS A 50 9.48 -6.30 18.30
N ASN A 51 9.52 -7.41 17.56
CA ASN A 51 10.45 -8.49 17.82
C ASN A 51 11.66 -8.37 16.88
N PRO A 52 12.87 -8.11 17.40
CA PRO A 52 14.06 -7.93 16.57
C PRO A 52 14.38 -9.15 15.69
N LYS A 53 13.93 -10.35 16.07
CA LYS A 53 14.11 -11.57 15.26
C LYS A 53 13.36 -11.56 13.92
N ASN A 54 12.35 -10.70 13.78
CA ASN A 54 11.56 -10.59 12.55
C ASN A 54 12.08 -9.50 11.61
N ILE A 55 13.05 -8.70 12.07
CA ILE A 55 13.71 -7.68 11.25
C ILE A 55 14.74 -8.40 10.38
N ARG A 56 14.66 -8.18 9.07
CA ARG A 56 15.67 -8.62 8.11
C ARG A 56 16.60 -7.45 7.82
N ASP A 57 17.90 -7.71 7.90
CA ASP A 57 18.92 -6.68 7.75
C ASP A 57 19.26 -6.33 6.29
N ASP A 58 18.80 -7.12 5.32
CA ASP A 58 19.16 -6.97 3.91
C ASP A 58 17.95 -6.77 2.99
N GLY A 59 17.44 -5.54 2.95
CA GLY A 59 16.52 -5.06 1.92
C GLY A 59 17.21 -4.10 0.97
N CYS A 60 16.83 -4.15 -0.30
CA CYS A 60 17.34 -3.26 -1.34
C CYS A 60 16.26 -2.28 -1.78
N LEU A 61 16.42 -0.99 -1.43
CA LEU A 61 15.56 0.07 -1.89
C LEU A 61 16.20 0.78 -3.08
N MET A 62 15.50 0.83 -4.20
CA MET A 62 15.95 1.49 -5.42
C MET A 62 14.93 2.54 -5.83
N TYR A 63 15.38 3.70 -6.32
CA TYR A 63 14.46 4.70 -6.88
C TYR A 63 13.83 4.18 -8.16
N ALA A 64 12.51 4.30 -8.28
CA ALA A 64 11.83 4.14 -9.55
C ALA A 64 11.90 5.47 -10.30
N SER A 65 12.24 5.45 -11.58
CA SER A 65 12.22 6.63 -12.47
C SER A 65 10.80 7.14 -12.77
N LYS A 66 9.80 6.74 -11.99
CA LYS A 66 8.38 7.08 -12.14
C LYS A 66 7.89 7.78 -10.86
N SER A 67 7.06 8.79 -11.05
CA SER A 67 6.26 9.39 -9.99
C SER A 67 4.82 8.88 -10.03
N ASP A 68 4.12 8.96 -8.91
CA ASP A 68 2.68 8.76 -8.88
C ASP A 68 1.94 9.96 -9.49
N LYS A 69 0.61 9.85 -9.60
CA LYS A 69 -0.29 10.91 -10.11
C LYS A 69 -0.25 12.22 -9.31
N HIS A 70 0.33 12.21 -8.11
CA HIS A 70 0.47 13.35 -7.21
C HIS A 70 1.91 13.87 -7.15
N GLY A 71 2.81 13.35 -7.98
CA GLY A 71 4.23 13.70 -7.98
C GLY A 71 5.04 13.02 -6.87
N SER A 72 4.43 12.15 -6.07
CA SER A 72 5.15 11.36 -5.07
C SER A 72 6.08 10.40 -5.77
N LEU A 73 7.29 10.31 -5.24
CA LEU A 73 8.30 9.44 -5.81
C LEU A 73 8.03 7.99 -5.43
N MET A 74 8.41 7.12 -6.33
CA MET A 74 8.22 5.71 -6.17
C MET A 74 9.55 4.97 -6.07
N PHE A 75 9.49 3.81 -5.45
CA PHE A 75 10.63 3.00 -5.09
C PHE A 75 10.32 1.54 -5.40
N TYR A 76 11.36 0.78 -5.74
CA TYR A 76 11.33 -0.66 -5.75
C TYR A 76 11.98 -1.17 -4.47
N LEU A 77 11.29 -2.05 -3.74
CA LEU A 77 11.86 -2.77 -2.61
C LEU A 77 12.10 -4.22 -3.03
N ASN A 78 13.36 -4.66 -3.04
CA ASN A 78 13.76 -5.99 -3.53
C ASN A 78 13.16 -6.30 -4.92
N GLN A 79 13.28 -5.34 -5.85
CA GLN A 79 12.76 -5.43 -7.23
C GLN A 79 11.22 -5.52 -7.34
N LYS A 80 10.47 -5.34 -6.26
CA LYS A 80 9.00 -5.25 -6.26
C LYS A 80 8.55 -3.80 -6.17
N GLY A 81 7.54 -3.43 -6.95
CA GLY A 81 7.02 -2.06 -7.01
C GLY A 81 6.50 -1.70 -8.40
N PRO A 82 6.36 -0.40 -8.71
CA PRO A 82 6.80 0.75 -7.91
C PRO A 82 5.83 1.08 -6.75
N TYR A 83 6.36 1.54 -5.61
CA TYR A 83 5.59 1.95 -4.44
C TYR A 83 6.07 3.28 -3.88
N THR A 84 5.17 4.09 -3.34
CA THR A 84 5.56 5.25 -2.51
C THR A 84 6.14 4.77 -1.18
N LEU A 85 7.01 5.56 -0.53
CA LEU A 85 7.51 5.23 0.83
C LEU A 85 6.38 4.95 1.83
N ARG A 86 5.24 5.61 1.67
CA ARG A 86 4.04 5.39 2.50
C ARG A 86 3.48 3.97 2.37
N GLN A 87 3.56 3.39 1.17
CA GLN A 87 3.02 2.05 0.89
C GLN A 87 3.93 0.93 1.37
N ILE A 88 5.24 1.19 1.45
CA ILE A 88 6.25 0.18 1.79
C ILE A 88 6.89 0.41 3.15
N SER A 89 6.43 1.37 3.97
CA SER A 89 7.02 1.62 5.28
C SER A 89 6.00 1.53 6.40
N ILE A 90 6.41 0.89 7.49
CA ILE A 90 5.65 0.84 8.74
C ILE A 90 5.61 2.22 9.41
N TYR A 91 6.70 2.99 9.29
CA TYR A 91 6.85 4.33 9.87
C TYR A 91 7.26 5.34 8.79
N PRO A 92 6.32 5.71 7.90
CA PRO A 92 6.65 6.48 6.71
C PRO A 92 7.29 7.84 7.02
N GLU A 93 6.92 8.49 8.12
CA GLU A 93 7.52 9.75 8.56
C GLU A 93 8.99 9.58 8.96
N LYS A 94 9.30 8.56 9.76
CA LYS A 94 10.68 8.26 10.21
C LYS A 94 11.56 7.84 9.04
N SER A 95 11.03 6.98 8.17
CA SER A 95 11.70 6.54 6.94
C SER A 95 12.00 7.70 6.01
N SER A 96 11.02 8.57 5.77
CA SER A 96 11.21 9.77 4.95
C SER A 96 12.28 10.70 5.54
N ARG A 97 12.27 10.90 6.86
CA ARG A 97 13.29 11.73 7.54
C ARG A 97 14.70 11.19 7.37
N LYS A 98 14.88 9.86 7.46
CA LYS A 98 16.18 9.22 7.29
C LYS A 98 16.66 9.23 5.84
N LEU A 99 15.76 8.99 4.89
CA LEU A 99 16.10 9.14 3.47
C LEU A 99 16.46 10.59 3.14
N GLY A 100 15.73 11.57 3.68
CA GLY A 100 16.07 12.99 3.58
C GLY A 100 17.48 13.26 4.10
N LYS A 101 17.81 12.76 5.30
CA LYS A 101 19.15 12.87 5.86
C LYS A 101 20.23 12.25 4.95
N LEU A 102 19.99 11.06 4.37
CA LEU A 102 20.91 10.42 3.42
C LEU A 102 21.16 11.28 2.18
N ILE A 103 20.12 11.95 1.68
CA ILE A 103 20.24 12.89 0.55
C ILE A 103 21.05 14.12 0.97
N ASP A 104 20.72 14.71 2.12
CA ASP A 104 21.42 15.90 2.63
C ASP A 104 22.92 15.62 2.85
N GLU A 105 23.27 14.45 3.41
CA GLU A 105 24.65 14.03 3.63
C GLU A 105 25.42 13.75 2.33
N SER A 106 24.73 13.42 1.24
CA SER A 106 25.36 13.22 -0.07
C SER A 106 25.80 14.53 -0.75
N GLY A 107 25.27 15.68 -0.30
CA GLY A 107 25.50 16.97 -0.94
C GLY A 107 24.86 17.13 -2.33
N LEU A 108 24.04 16.16 -2.75
CA LEU A 108 23.35 16.18 -4.04
C LEU A 108 21.99 16.84 -3.91
N SER A 109 21.50 17.45 -5.00
CA SER A 109 20.08 17.75 -5.08
C SER A 109 19.28 16.44 -5.08
N TYR A 110 18.02 16.54 -4.68
CA TYR A 110 17.11 15.39 -4.66
C TYR A 110 17.08 14.63 -6.00
N HIS A 111 17.00 15.36 -7.11
CA HIS A 111 16.91 14.78 -8.45
C HIS A 111 18.21 14.05 -8.84
N GLU A 112 19.36 14.63 -8.50
CA GLU A 112 20.66 14.00 -8.76
C GLU A 112 20.83 12.72 -7.94
N PHE A 113 20.48 12.77 -6.65
CA PHE A 113 20.50 11.61 -5.76
C PHE A 113 19.63 10.47 -6.29
N ALA A 114 18.37 10.78 -6.67
CA ALA A 114 17.46 9.79 -7.22
C ALA A 114 17.96 9.23 -8.57
N SER A 115 18.57 10.05 -9.41
CA SER A 115 19.14 9.60 -10.70
C SER A 115 20.30 8.62 -10.49
N ILE A 116 21.25 8.96 -9.61
CA ILE A 116 22.41 8.11 -9.29
C ILE A 116 21.95 6.80 -8.63
N HIS A 117 21.12 6.89 -7.59
CA HIS A 117 20.65 5.73 -6.84
C HIS A 117 19.42 5.03 -7.44
N SER A 118 18.98 5.40 -8.64
CA SER A 118 17.95 4.64 -9.38
C SER A 118 18.41 3.25 -9.78
N LYS A 119 19.72 3.05 -9.88
CA LYS A 119 20.36 1.76 -10.23
C LYS A 119 21.10 1.13 -9.07
N GLU A 120 21.32 1.88 -7.99
CA GLU A 120 22.05 1.42 -6.82
C GLU A 120 21.12 0.99 -5.70
N CYS A 121 21.65 0.13 -4.84
CA CYS A 121 20.90 -0.46 -3.76
C CYS A 121 21.08 0.35 -2.46
N ILE A 122 20.05 1.08 -2.04
CA ILE A 122 20.02 1.67 -0.70
C ILE A 122 19.63 0.57 0.28
N LYS A 123 20.56 0.21 1.16
CA LYS A 123 20.34 -0.85 2.15
C LYS A 123 19.30 -0.41 3.18
N VAL A 124 18.32 -1.27 3.40
CA VAL A 124 17.25 -1.04 4.37
C VAL A 124 16.99 -2.27 5.22
N ARG A 125 16.63 -2.03 6.48
CA ARG A 125 16.01 -3.03 7.35
C ARG A 125 14.53 -3.09 7.07
N TYR A 126 14.02 -4.30 6.89
CA TYR A 126 12.61 -4.49 6.58
C TYR A 126 12.03 -5.71 7.30
N VAL A 127 10.71 -5.72 7.48
CA VAL A 127 9.96 -6.86 8.00
C VAL A 127 9.25 -7.52 6.84
N SER A 128 9.39 -8.85 6.73
CA SER A 128 8.63 -9.63 5.75
C SER A 128 7.43 -10.29 6.42
N GLY A 129 6.24 -9.96 5.94
CA GLY A 129 5.00 -10.60 6.35
C GLY A 129 4.55 -11.63 5.30
N LYS A 130 4.07 -12.79 5.76
CA LYS A 130 3.27 -13.71 4.93
C LYS A 130 1.92 -13.90 5.60
N PHE A 131 0.89 -13.40 4.93
CA PHE A 131 -0.51 -13.64 5.27
C PHE A 131 -1.09 -14.64 4.27
N LEU A 132 -2.21 -15.26 4.63
CA LEU A 132 -2.87 -16.34 3.87
C LEU A 132 -2.98 -16.07 2.36
N TRP A 133 -3.06 -14.79 1.95
CA TRP A 133 -3.23 -14.40 0.55
C TRP A 133 -2.24 -13.33 0.06
N VAL A 134 -1.36 -12.80 0.93
CA VAL A 134 -0.48 -11.67 0.60
C VAL A 134 0.85 -11.81 1.31
N SER A 135 1.94 -11.65 0.56
CA SER A 135 3.27 -11.44 1.15
C SER A 135 3.67 -9.98 0.97
N SER A 136 3.98 -9.30 2.08
CA SER A 136 4.48 -7.92 2.08
C SER A 136 5.92 -7.86 2.59
N ALA A 137 6.60 -6.81 2.15
CA ALA A 137 7.91 -6.42 2.66
C ALA A 137 7.80 -4.94 3.02
N ASP A 138 8.04 -4.62 4.29
CA ASP A 138 7.79 -3.31 4.86
C ASP A 138 9.07 -2.77 5.50
N ILE A 139 9.55 -1.63 5.01
CA ILE A 139 10.72 -0.89 5.51
C ILE A 139 10.44 -0.44 6.94
N TYR A 140 11.30 -0.91 7.82
CA TYR A 140 11.37 -0.50 9.21
C TYR A 140 12.38 0.62 9.40
N ASP A 141 13.55 0.49 8.77
CA ASP A 141 14.62 1.46 8.92
C ASP A 141 15.61 1.48 7.73
N PHE A 142 16.34 2.58 7.57
CA PHE A 142 17.50 2.67 6.67
C PHE A 142 18.77 2.30 7.43
N TYR A 143 19.72 1.64 6.76
CA TYR A 143 21.03 1.30 7.29
C TYR A 143 22.03 2.43 7.04
#